data_AF-A0ABD6EME0-F1
#
_entry.id   AF-A0ABD6EME0-F1
#
_cell.length_a   1.000
_cell.length_b   1.000
_cell.length_c   1.000
_cell.angle_alpha   90.00
_cell.angle_beta   90.00
_cell.angle_gamma   90.00
#
_symmetry.space_group_name_H-M   'P 1'
#
loop_
_entity.id
_entity.type
_entity.pdbx_description
1 polymer ?
#
loop_
_entity_poly.entity_id
_entity_poly.type
_entity_poly.pdbx_seq_one_letter_code
_entity_poly.pdbx_strand_id
1 'polypeptide(L)'
;MTGDQQKDGAVLASFATLSILQLIKDAQQKHGLRHGDYQRYRGYCERRVRRIRKSLGYSHLHRSAPKHPAKFVQRKITYDVISEERYLQVAIFDAERCWSYAMQLKQEGGEDPHSRKRFHMISRLRKAVTHSSNLESIVRQCDRADAVTKLESQAYNAWMQGYLAFELKQWKRTLEFLKTAKTIYAKLSDVVKIPELMELYKARIREIQPQIRYCEFNCGDDAAASDEAMSEMISMRLKLGGDEGNLQDDFDKLISEMRSRATMGSDQQVFWAKKTIVISNDAVKQLIQSLSDFDAQLAKTPSYDEKVELYERILGDIRDVIQSLNEEQKKASNVPADRTSTSQLLLAYLDFLRTTKAIDRYLMIISYTKSQTEKKTKPQDLLRLYDSVIENCKDILNSVDVQNDPSLMDAYKAKVEYYQAFRCYFMAEAYASLSKWEEAAALYDRALHRSQLAKETLEKIVDNEYVKEKVDDLSDLSSQINSSKFSSQASRLAEVAGNAVDEAEDVTSQYSQPLVENMDEYHRINPEDLKKPDSNICLIPLTPSFIPMPNKPMFFDLALNHVQMPDLEKKIASFGSLETSPGIRTKNNAKQDKVTEPEQQGLTGMMKGWFWGRK
;
A
#
# COMPACT_ATOMS: atom_id res chain seq x y z
N MET A 1 17.17 4.45 -77.90
CA MET A 1 17.78 5.80 -77.93
C MET A 1 17.16 6.59 -76.80
N THR A 2 17.71 6.42 -75.60
CA THR A 2 18.72 7.30 -74.97
C THR A 2 18.09 8.51 -74.31
N GLY A 3 18.03 8.43 -72.98
CA GLY A 3 17.74 9.51 -72.05
C GLY A 3 18.06 9.04 -70.63
N ASP A 4 19.19 8.35 -70.49
CA ASP A 4 19.74 7.90 -69.23
C ASP A 4 20.33 9.12 -68.54
N GLN A 5 19.52 9.81 -67.73
CA GLN A 5 20.04 10.81 -66.80
C GLN A 5 20.58 10.09 -65.57
N GLN A 6 21.87 9.75 -65.65
CA GLN A 6 22.71 9.55 -64.49
C GLN A 6 22.47 10.70 -63.50
N LYS A 7 21.76 10.41 -62.41
CA LYS A 7 21.84 11.26 -61.22
C LYS A 7 23.12 10.87 -60.51
N ASP A 8 24.11 11.74 -60.65
CA ASP A 8 25.34 11.76 -59.88
C ASP A 8 25.11 11.39 -58.42
N GLY A 9 26.00 10.56 -57.90
CA GLY A 9 25.99 10.07 -56.53
C GLY A 9 26.11 11.22 -55.53
N ALA A 10 24.97 11.77 -55.13
CA ALA A 10 24.88 12.59 -53.94
C ALA A 10 25.18 11.67 -52.74
N VAL A 11 26.35 11.86 -52.12
CA VAL A 11 26.70 11.22 -50.84
C VAL A 11 25.69 11.70 -49.81
N LEU A 12 24.64 10.90 -49.59
CA LEU A 12 23.59 11.22 -48.64
C LEU A 12 24.19 11.24 -47.23
N ALA A 13 24.04 12.35 -46.51
CA ALA A 13 24.59 12.55 -45.17
C ALA A 13 24.17 11.42 -44.20
N SER A 14 25.05 11.08 -43.25
CA SER A 14 24.74 10.16 -42.15
C SER A 14 23.53 10.64 -41.35
N PHE A 15 22.72 9.70 -40.84
CA PHE A 15 21.60 10.05 -39.98
C PHE A 15 22.09 10.54 -38.62
N ALA A 16 21.30 11.42 -37.98
CA ALA A 16 21.46 11.69 -36.56
C ALA A 16 21.23 10.39 -35.75
N THR A 17 21.82 10.31 -34.56
CA THR A 17 21.65 9.16 -33.67
C THR A 17 20.19 9.04 -33.24
N LEU A 18 19.51 8.03 -33.79
CA LEU A 18 18.14 7.72 -33.41
C LEU A 18 18.17 6.84 -32.16
N SER A 19 17.79 7.40 -31.01
CA SER A 19 17.51 6.61 -29.82
C SER A 19 16.06 6.10 -29.85
N ILE A 20 15.93 4.82 -30.17
CA ILE A 20 14.69 4.06 -30.22
C ILE A 20 14.07 3.99 -28.82
N LEU A 21 14.87 3.68 -27.78
CA LEU A 21 14.34 3.51 -26.42
C LEU A 21 13.78 4.81 -25.84
N GLN A 22 14.48 5.94 -26.02
CA GLN A 22 13.97 7.26 -25.63
C GLN A 22 12.68 7.58 -26.38
N LEU A 23 12.68 7.39 -27.71
CA LEU A 23 11.53 7.71 -28.56
C LEU A 23 10.27 6.96 -28.13
N ILE A 24 10.39 5.66 -27.80
CA ILE A 24 9.23 4.86 -27.37
C ILE A 24 8.80 5.24 -25.95
N LYS A 25 9.72 5.41 -25.00
CA LYS A 25 9.36 5.72 -23.60
C LYS A 25 8.71 7.10 -23.49
N ASP A 26 9.22 8.11 -24.18
CA ASP A 26 8.61 9.43 -24.26
C ASP A 26 7.20 9.38 -24.86
N ALA A 27 7.03 8.61 -25.93
CA ALA A 27 5.74 8.46 -26.60
C ALA A 27 4.74 7.71 -25.71
N GLN A 28 5.17 6.66 -25.01
CA GLN A 28 4.36 5.87 -24.10
C GLN A 28 3.89 6.72 -22.91
N GLN A 29 4.80 7.45 -22.26
CA GLN A 29 4.48 8.29 -21.11
C GLN A 29 3.51 9.44 -21.47
N LYS A 30 3.74 10.12 -22.60
CA LYS A 30 2.91 11.26 -23.04
C LYS A 30 1.52 10.86 -23.55
N HIS A 31 1.35 9.63 -24.04
CA HIS A 31 0.15 9.25 -24.81
C HIS A 31 -0.66 8.08 -24.24
N GLY A 32 -0.60 7.86 -22.93
CA GLY A 32 -1.58 7.04 -22.19
C GLY A 32 -0.98 6.02 -21.24
N LEU A 33 0.25 5.56 -21.50
CA LEU A 33 0.82 4.44 -20.74
C LEU A 33 1.16 4.78 -19.28
N ARG A 34 1.31 6.08 -18.96
CA ARG A 34 1.39 6.56 -17.57
C ARG A 34 0.18 6.14 -16.72
N HIS A 35 -0.98 5.96 -17.35
CA HIS A 35 -2.24 5.55 -16.70
C HIS A 35 -2.71 4.16 -17.17
N GLY A 36 -1.85 3.37 -17.82
CA GLY A 36 -2.20 2.05 -18.33
C GLY A 36 -3.15 2.02 -19.54
N ASP A 37 -3.36 3.14 -20.24
CA ASP A 37 -4.26 3.20 -21.40
C ASP A 37 -3.55 2.83 -22.71
N TYR A 38 -3.56 1.53 -23.01
CA TYR A 38 -2.98 0.97 -24.24
C TYR A 38 -3.79 1.32 -25.51
N GLN A 39 -5.10 1.55 -25.38
CA GLN A 39 -5.94 1.88 -26.54
C GLN A 39 -5.60 3.28 -27.09
N ARG A 40 -5.41 4.25 -26.19
CA ARG A 40 -4.99 5.61 -26.54
C ARG A 40 -3.60 5.63 -27.17
N TYR A 41 -2.65 4.88 -26.63
CA TYR A 41 -1.30 4.78 -27.18
C TYR A 41 -1.31 4.15 -28.59
N ARG A 42 -2.04 3.06 -28.79
CA ARG A 42 -2.26 2.44 -30.12
C ARG A 42 -2.79 3.46 -31.14
N GLY A 43 -3.82 4.22 -30.76
CA GLY A 43 -4.41 5.25 -31.63
C GLY A 43 -3.47 6.42 -31.92
N TYR A 44 -2.57 6.76 -30.99
CA TYR A 44 -1.48 7.70 -31.25
C TYR A 44 -0.48 7.15 -32.28
N CYS A 45 0.00 5.92 -32.11
CA CYS A 45 0.95 5.28 -33.02
C CYS A 45 0.40 5.22 -34.46
N GLU A 46 -0.88 4.85 -34.62
CA GLU A 46 -1.54 4.83 -35.93
C GLU A 46 -1.57 6.22 -36.60
N ARG A 47 -2.00 7.25 -35.85
CA ARG A 47 -2.02 8.63 -36.36
C ARG A 47 -0.62 9.16 -36.66
N ARG A 48 0.39 8.79 -35.87
CA ARG A 48 1.79 9.17 -36.11
C ARG A 48 2.34 8.53 -37.38
N VAL A 49 2.16 7.22 -37.55
CA VAL A 49 2.54 6.50 -38.78
C VAL A 49 1.86 7.11 -40.00
N ARG A 50 0.56 7.42 -39.92
CA ARG A 50 -0.19 8.03 -41.03
C ARG A 50 0.37 9.42 -41.39
N ARG A 51 0.66 10.26 -40.40
CA ARG A 51 1.23 11.60 -40.63
C ARG A 51 2.61 11.53 -41.27
N ILE A 52 3.49 10.67 -40.75
CA ILE A 52 4.85 10.50 -41.28
C ILE A 52 4.81 9.94 -42.72
N ARG A 53 3.99 8.91 -42.98
CA ARG A 53 3.82 8.38 -44.34
C ARG A 53 3.27 9.43 -45.31
N LYS A 54 2.36 10.30 -44.86
CA LYS A 54 1.84 11.40 -45.69
C LYS A 54 2.90 12.46 -45.97
N SER A 55 3.70 12.86 -44.96
CA SER A 55 4.76 13.85 -45.14
C SER A 55 5.88 13.36 -46.06
N LEU A 56 6.16 12.05 -46.04
CA LEU A 56 7.16 11.41 -46.91
C LEU A 56 6.61 11.09 -48.32
N GLY A 57 5.33 11.35 -48.60
CA GLY A 57 4.69 10.89 -49.85
C GLY A 57 4.64 9.36 -50.01
N TYR A 58 4.87 8.62 -48.92
CA TYR A 58 4.99 7.15 -48.89
C TYR A 58 3.74 6.49 -48.29
N SER A 59 2.56 6.88 -48.78
CA SER A 59 1.29 6.28 -48.38
C SER A 59 1.00 4.97 -49.12
N HIS A 60 0.30 4.04 -48.46
CA HIS A 60 -0.19 2.81 -49.10
C HIS A 60 -1.28 3.06 -50.15
N LEU A 61 -1.92 4.23 -50.12
CA LEU A 61 -2.89 4.62 -51.13
C LEU A 61 -2.14 5.15 -52.34
N HIS A 62 -2.32 4.49 -53.48
CA HIS A 62 -1.90 5.00 -54.77
C HIS A 62 -3.01 5.92 -55.30
N ARG A 63 -2.72 7.21 -55.46
CA ARG A 63 -3.62 8.13 -56.19
C ARG A 63 -3.65 7.70 -57.64
N SER A 64 -4.74 7.04 -58.05
CA SER A 64 -5.13 6.90 -59.44
C SER A 64 -5.58 8.26 -59.99
N ALA A 65 -5.72 8.36 -61.30
CA ALA A 65 -6.23 9.57 -61.98
C ALA A 65 -7.53 10.08 -61.31
N PRO A 66 -7.85 11.39 -61.40
CA PRO A 66 -8.93 12.04 -60.62
C PRO A 66 -10.31 11.38 -60.68
N LYS A 67 -10.55 10.51 -61.66
CA LYS A 67 -11.83 9.81 -61.90
C LYS A 67 -11.92 8.40 -61.30
N HIS A 68 -10.88 7.87 -60.64
CA HIS A 68 -10.91 6.53 -60.06
C HIS A 68 -10.64 6.53 -58.55
N PRO A 69 -11.27 5.63 -57.77
CA PRO A 69 -10.97 5.48 -56.35
C PRO A 69 -9.51 5.06 -56.15
N ALA A 70 -8.88 5.58 -55.10
CA ALA A 70 -7.50 5.27 -54.77
C ALA A 70 -7.35 3.76 -54.50
N LYS A 71 -6.40 3.11 -55.18
CA LYS A 71 -6.12 1.68 -54.99
C LYS A 71 -5.15 1.49 -53.83
N PHE A 72 -5.40 0.48 -53.00
CA PHE A 72 -4.47 0.07 -51.96
C PHE A 72 -3.29 -0.68 -52.58
N VAL A 73 -2.08 -0.15 -52.40
CA VAL A 73 -0.82 -0.78 -52.79
C VAL A 73 0.08 -0.81 -51.57
N GLN A 74 0.42 -2.01 -51.10
CA GLN A 74 1.23 -2.16 -49.89
C GLN A 74 2.69 -1.73 -50.13
N ARG A 75 2.97 -0.46 -49.88
CA ARG A 75 4.33 0.10 -49.83
C ARG A 75 5.06 -0.31 -48.53
N LYS A 76 5.70 -1.48 -48.55
CA LYS A 76 6.59 -1.95 -47.47
C LYS A 76 7.85 -1.08 -47.43
N ILE A 77 8.42 -0.89 -46.24
CA ILE A 77 9.69 -0.18 -46.10
C ILE A 77 10.78 -1.21 -46.37
N THR A 78 11.57 -0.96 -47.41
CA THR A 78 12.77 -1.72 -47.79
C THR A 78 13.98 -0.81 -47.71
N TYR A 79 15.17 -1.39 -47.66
CA TYR A 79 16.44 -0.66 -47.56
C TYR A 79 16.59 0.44 -48.63
N ASP A 80 16.27 0.11 -49.89
CA ASP A 80 16.48 1.00 -51.06
C ASP A 80 15.68 2.31 -51.03
N VAL A 81 14.64 2.39 -50.19
CA VAL A 81 13.71 3.54 -50.15
C VAL A 81 14.11 4.55 -49.07
N ILE A 82 15.13 4.25 -48.26
CA ILE A 82 15.43 5.02 -47.04
C ILE A 82 16.26 6.26 -47.37
N SER A 83 15.56 7.36 -47.61
CA SER A 83 16.17 8.67 -47.80
C SER A 83 16.38 9.41 -46.48
N GLU A 84 15.47 9.25 -45.53
CA GLU A 84 15.41 10.02 -44.27
C GLU A 84 15.22 9.13 -43.03
N GLU A 85 15.64 9.62 -41.87
CA GLU A 85 15.46 8.95 -40.56
C GLU A 85 13.97 8.67 -40.25
N ARG A 86 13.06 9.53 -40.73
CA ARG A 86 11.61 9.40 -40.51
C ARG A 86 11.05 8.06 -41.02
N TYR A 87 11.70 7.41 -41.99
CA TYR A 87 11.32 6.05 -42.43
C TYR A 87 11.53 5.01 -41.33
N LEU A 88 12.61 5.12 -40.54
CA LEU A 88 12.88 4.23 -39.41
C LEU A 88 11.84 4.41 -38.31
N GLN A 89 11.43 5.65 -38.03
CA GLN A 89 10.35 5.93 -37.08
C GLN A 89 9.04 5.27 -37.48
N VAL A 90 8.72 5.17 -38.78
CA VAL A 90 7.53 4.45 -39.24
C VAL A 90 7.60 2.96 -38.86
N ALA A 91 8.74 2.31 -39.07
CA ALA A 91 8.93 0.91 -38.71
C ALA A 91 8.83 0.68 -37.19
N ILE A 92 9.41 1.58 -36.38
CA ILE A 92 9.29 1.55 -34.91
C ILE A 92 7.81 1.66 -34.49
N PHE A 93 7.08 2.67 -34.97
CA PHE A 93 5.68 2.87 -34.57
C PHE A 93 4.72 1.83 -35.16
N ASP A 94 5.06 1.17 -36.27
CA ASP A 94 4.32 0.01 -36.79
C ASP A 94 4.47 -1.21 -35.84
N ALA A 95 5.67 -1.43 -35.27
CA ALA A 95 5.91 -2.44 -34.24
C ALA A 95 5.20 -2.09 -32.92
N GLU A 96 5.39 -0.88 -32.40
CA GLU A 96 4.76 -0.38 -31.16
C GLU A 96 3.23 -0.42 -31.22
N ARG A 97 2.62 -0.10 -32.37
CA ARG A 97 1.17 -0.23 -32.55
C ARG A 97 0.70 -1.67 -32.38
N CYS A 98 1.45 -2.64 -32.90
CA CYS A 98 1.11 -4.07 -32.77
C CYS A 98 1.31 -4.55 -31.33
N TRP A 99 2.40 -4.15 -30.68
CA TRP A 99 2.68 -4.46 -29.28
C TRP A 99 1.61 -3.86 -28.34
N SER A 100 1.28 -2.58 -28.50
CA SER A 100 0.26 -1.90 -27.71
C SER A 100 -1.11 -2.56 -27.86
N TYR A 101 -1.46 -3.06 -29.05
CA TYR A 101 -2.70 -3.81 -29.24
C TYR A 101 -2.63 -5.18 -28.54
N ALA A 102 -1.50 -5.87 -28.57
CA ALA A 102 -1.33 -7.09 -27.79
C ALA A 102 -1.52 -6.83 -26.29
N MET A 103 -0.94 -5.76 -25.75
CA MET A 103 -1.09 -5.42 -24.33
C MET A 103 -2.52 -5.06 -23.95
N GLN A 104 -3.24 -4.32 -24.80
CA GLN A 104 -4.67 -4.09 -24.62
C GLN A 104 -5.45 -5.40 -24.52
N LEU A 105 -5.18 -6.36 -25.42
CA LEU A 105 -5.86 -7.66 -25.42
C LEU A 105 -5.49 -8.53 -24.22
N LYS A 106 -4.28 -8.35 -23.67
CA LYS A 106 -3.84 -9.00 -22.43
C LYS A 106 -4.65 -8.48 -21.25
N GLN A 107 -4.80 -7.16 -21.12
CA GLN A 107 -5.59 -6.54 -20.07
C GLN A 107 -7.08 -6.90 -20.17
N GLU A 108 -7.64 -6.94 -21.39
CA GLU A 108 -9.03 -7.34 -21.64
C GLU A 108 -9.29 -8.86 -21.58
N GLY A 109 -8.22 -9.67 -21.61
CA GLY A 109 -8.27 -11.13 -21.69
C GLY A 109 -8.29 -11.82 -20.33
N GLY A 110 -7.86 -11.12 -19.26
CA GLY A 110 -7.72 -11.70 -17.93
C GLY A 110 -6.72 -12.87 -17.89
N GLU A 111 -6.91 -13.75 -16.90
CA GLU A 111 -6.03 -14.91 -16.68
C GLU A 111 -6.43 -16.14 -17.49
N ASP A 112 -7.55 -16.09 -18.23
CA ASP A 112 -8.10 -17.23 -18.97
C ASP A 112 -7.12 -17.78 -20.04
N PRO A 113 -6.54 -18.99 -19.85
CA PRO A 113 -5.54 -19.54 -20.76
C PRO A 113 -6.08 -19.84 -22.17
N HIS A 114 -7.39 -20.09 -22.29
CA HIS A 114 -8.07 -20.47 -23.54
C HIS A 114 -8.87 -19.33 -24.19
N SER A 115 -8.70 -18.09 -23.73
CA SER A 115 -9.41 -16.94 -24.30
C SER A 115 -9.06 -16.75 -25.79
N ARG A 116 -10.09 -16.56 -26.63
CA ARG A 116 -9.91 -16.17 -28.05
C ARG A 116 -9.06 -14.88 -28.17
N LYS A 117 -9.12 -14.00 -27.16
CA LYS A 117 -8.30 -12.80 -27.10
C LYS A 117 -6.82 -13.10 -26.93
N ARG A 118 -6.44 -14.19 -26.23
CA ARG A 118 -5.03 -14.65 -26.12
C ARG A 118 -4.46 -15.03 -27.48
N PHE A 119 -5.21 -15.78 -28.28
CA PHE A 119 -4.79 -16.10 -29.66
C PHE A 119 -4.61 -14.84 -30.51
N HIS A 120 -5.52 -13.87 -30.37
CA HIS A 120 -5.39 -12.59 -31.07
C HIS A 120 -4.17 -11.80 -30.60
N MET A 121 -3.92 -11.75 -29.28
CA MET A 121 -2.75 -11.13 -28.66
C MET A 121 -1.45 -11.72 -29.23
N ILE A 122 -1.32 -13.04 -29.23
CA ILE A 122 -0.13 -13.74 -29.75
C ILE A 122 0.07 -13.42 -31.25
N SER A 123 -1.01 -13.38 -32.04
CA SER A 123 -0.94 -12.99 -33.45
C SER A 123 -0.43 -11.54 -33.63
N ARG A 124 -0.86 -10.61 -32.77
CA ARG A 124 -0.36 -9.23 -32.75
C ARG A 124 1.11 -9.15 -32.34
N LEU A 125 1.55 -9.90 -31.34
CA LEU A 125 2.97 -9.97 -30.93
C LEU A 125 3.86 -10.54 -32.03
N ARG A 126 3.43 -11.61 -32.72
CA ARG A 126 4.15 -12.14 -33.89
C ARG A 126 4.33 -11.07 -34.96
N LYS A 127 3.31 -10.24 -35.19
CA LYS A 127 3.38 -9.12 -36.12
C LYS A 127 4.28 -7.98 -35.62
N ALA A 128 4.33 -7.72 -34.31
CA ALA A 128 5.28 -6.76 -33.74
C ALA A 128 6.72 -7.21 -33.99
N VAL A 129 7.01 -8.51 -33.77
CA VAL A 129 8.32 -9.12 -34.05
C VAL A 129 8.69 -9.06 -35.53
N THR A 130 7.76 -9.28 -36.46
CA THR A 130 8.08 -9.13 -37.90
C THR A 130 8.44 -7.68 -38.27
N HIS A 131 7.80 -6.70 -37.63
CA HIS A 131 8.14 -5.30 -37.82
C HIS A 131 9.49 -4.92 -37.17
N SER A 132 9.80 -5.40 -35.96
CA SER A 132 11.08 -5.14 -35.30
C SER A 132 12.26 -5.85 -36.00
N SER A 133 12.08 -7.08 -36.49
CA SER A 133 13.10 -7.77 -37.28
C SER A 133 13.34 -7.09 -38.62
N ASN A 134 12.30 -6.55 -39.26
CA ASN A 134 12.48 -5.74 -40.47
C ASN A 134 13.20 -4.42 -40.17
N LEU A 135 12.95 -3.79 -39.01
CA LEU A 135 13.70 -2.60 -38.59
C LEU A 135 15.18 -2.92 -38.39
N GLU A 136 15.51 -4.01 -37.68
CA GLU A 136 16.90 -4.43 -37.46
C GLU A 136 17.60 -4.74 -38.78
N SER A 137 16.96 -5.48 -39.71
CA SER A 137 17.58 -5.81 -41.00
C SER A 137 17.87 -4.56 -41.82
N ILE A 138 16.94 -3.60 -41.83
CA ILE A 138 17.10 -2.30 -42.48
C ILE A 138 18.26 -1.52 -41.87
N VAL A 139 18.29 -1.38 -40.55
CA VAL A 139 19.30 -0.56 -39.86
C VAL A 139 20.68 -1.19 -39.97
N ARG A 140 20.77 -2.53 -39.97
CA ARG A 140 22.02 -3.27 -40.16
C ARG A 140 22.61 -3.08 -41.56
N GLN A 141 21.77 -3.07 -42.60
CA GLN A 141 22.17 -2.83 -43.98
C GLN A 141 22.43 -1.34 -44.29
N CYS A 142 22.00 -0.44 -43.41
CA CYS A 142 22.17 0.98 -43.59
C CYS A 142 23.54 1.46 -43.11
N ASP A 143 24.39 1.81 -44.07
CA ASP A 143 25.71 2.42 -43.79
C ASP A 143 25.58 3.84 -43.19
N ARG A 144 24.43 4.49 -43.39
CA ARG A 144 24.12 5.82 -42.86
C ARG A 144 23.70 5.82 -41.39
N ALA A 145 23.42 4.65 -40.80
CA ALA A 145 23.01 4.51 -39.41
C ALA A 145 24.21 4.30 -38.49
N ASP A 146 24.23 5.04 -37.38
CA ASP A 146 25.28 4.93 -36.38
C ASP A 146 25.29 3.55 -35.67
N ALA A 147 26.44 3.17 -35.12
CA ALA A 147 26.64 1.94 -34.37
C ALA A 147 25.70 1.85 -33.15
N VAL A 148 25.43 2.98 -32.48
CA VAL A 148 24.49 3.02 -31.35
C VAL A 148 23.07 2.67 -31.81
N THR A 149 22.59 3.25 -32.91
CA THR A 149 21.27 2.94 -33.48
C THR A 149 21.18 1.49 -33.96
N LYS A 150 22.27 0.92 -34.50
CA LYS A 150 22.35 -0.51 -34.86
C LYS A 150 22.17 -1.40 -33.62
N LEU A 151 22.93 -1.15 -32.56
CA LEU A 151 22.83 -1.91 -31.31
C LEU A 151 21.47 -1.73 -30.62
N GLU A 152 20.91 -0.52 -30.59
CA GLU A 152 19.57 -0.27 -30.04
C GLU A 152 18.49 -1.03 -30.82
N SER A 153 18.59 -1.06 -32.16
CA SER A 153 17.61 -1.79 -32.99
C SER A 153 17.65 -3.30 -32.71
N GLN A 154 18.86 -3.85 -32.50
CA GLN A 154 19.07 -5.24 -32.13
C GLN A 154 18.52 -5.53 -30.72
N ALA A 155 18.78 -4.66 -29.74
CA ALA A 155 18.27 -4.80 -28.38
C ALA A 155 16.74 -4.72 -28.32
N TYR A 156 16.14 -3.81 -29.10
CA TYR A 156 14.69 -3.69 -29.23
C TYR A 156 14.06 -4.93 -29.87
N ASN A 157 14.68 -5.48 -30.93
CA ASN A 157 14.21 -6.72 -31.55
C ASN A 157 14.34 -7.93 -30.61
N ALA A 158 15.47 -8.08 -29.93
CA ALA A 158 15.70 -9.14 -28.95
C ALA A 158 14.67 -9.07 -27.81
N TRP A 159 14.35 -7.87 -27.31
CA TRP A 159 13.29 -7.69 -26.32
C TRP A 159 11.91 -8.10 -26.84
N MET A 160 11.53 -7.67 -28.06
CA MET A 160 10.23 -8.04 -28.66
C MET A 160 10.12 -9.57 -28.88
N GLN A 161 11.21 -10.22 -29.29
CA GLN A 161 11.27 -11.68 -29.46
C GLN A 161 11.18 -12.41 -28.12
N GLY A 162 11.91 -11.94 -27.10
CA GLY A 162 11.84 -12.46 -25.74
C GLY A 162 10.43 -12.36 -25.17
N TYR A 163 9.76 -11.22 -25.37
CA TYR A 163 8.39 -11.02 -24.91
C TYR A 163 7.40 -11.99 -25.59
N LEU A 164 7.51 -12.20 -26.91
CA LEU A 164 6.70 -13.19 -27.62
C LEU A 164 6.96 -14.62 -27.11
N ALA A 165 8.23 -14.99 -26.91
CA ALA A 165 8.60 -16.32 -26.42
C ALA A 165 8.11 -16.55 -24.98
N PHE A 166 8.12 -15.51 -24.15
CA PHE A 166 7.58 -15.51 -22.78
C PHE A 166 6.09 -15.86 -22.79
N GLU A 167 5.30 -15.18 -23.62
CA GLU A 167 3.85 -15.44 -23.75
C GLU A 167 3.53 -16.81 -24.36
N LEU A 168 4.46 -17.39 -25.13
CA LEU A 168 4.41 -18.76 -25.64
C LEU A 168 4.89 -19.81 -24.65
N LYS A 169 5.31 -19.42 -23.43
CA LYS A 169 5.87 -20.30 -22.39
C LYS A 169 7.14 -21.05 -22.83
N GLN A 170 7.91 -20.48 -23.75
CA GLN A 170 9.17 -21.06 -24.23
C GLN A 170 10.37 -20.54 -23.42
N TRP A 171 10.45 -20.93 -22.15
CA TRP A 171 11.36 -20.35 -21.15
C TRP A 171 12.84 -20.29 -21.59
N LYS A 172 13.37 -21.35 -22.20
CA LYS A 172 14.78 -21.41 -22.66
C LYS A 172 15.09 -20.34 -23.72
N ARG A 173 14.24 -20.25 -24.75
CA ARG A 173 14.37 -19.25 -25.82
C ARG A 173 14.17 -17.83 -25.29
N THR A 174 13.20 -17.65 -24.39
CA THR A 174 12.98 -16.36 -23.74
C THR A 174 14.22 -15.89 -23.00
N LEU A 175 14.84 -16.77 -22.23
CA LEU A 175 16.03 -16.47 -21.45
C LEU A 175 17.20 -16.04 -22.37
N GLU A 176 17.43 -16.74 -23.49
CA GLU A 176 18.44 -16.34 -24.49
C GLU A 176 18.19 -14.92 -25.04
N PHE A 177 16.97 -14.62 -25.47
CA PHE A 177 16.60 -13.31 -26.02
C PHE A 177 16.60 -12.18 -24.99
N LEU A 178 16.18 -12.43 -23.76
CA LEU A 178 16.20 -11.43 -22.70
C LEU A 178 17.62 -11.18 -22.17
N LYS A 179 18.47 -12.22 -22.06
CA LYS A 179 19.90 -12.04 -21.71
C LYS A 179 20.66 -11.29 -22.80
N THR A 180 20.39 -11.57 -24.08
CA THR A 180 20.96 -10.77 -25.18
C THR A 180 20.51 -9.31 -25.13
N ALA A 181 19.21 -9.03 -24.91
CA ALA A 181 18.74 -7.65 -24.74
C ALA A 181 19.42 -6.95 -23.53
N LYS A 182 19.52 -7.63 -22.37
CA LYS A 182 20.18 -7.11 -21.17
C LYS A 182 21.66 -6.78 -21.41
N THR A 183 22.39 -7.68 -22.07
CA THR A 183 23.83 -7.47 -22.34
C THR A 183 24.07 -6.32 -23.31
N ILE A 184 23.22 -6.15 -24.33
CA ILE A 184 23.34 -5.02 -25.26
C ILE A 184 23.02 -3.70 -24.55
N TYR A 185 21.93 -3.61 -23.77
CA TYR A 185 21.62 -2.39 -23.02
C TYR A 185 22.68 -2.05 -21.96
N ALA A 186 23.30 -3.05 -21.33
CA ALA A 186 24.40 -2.83 -20.40
C ALA A 186 25.61 -2.22 -21.12
N LYS A 187 26.03 -2.81 -22.24
CA LYS A 187 27.13 -2.27 -23.07
C LYS A 187 26.82 -0.87 -23.60
N LEU A 188 25.57 -0.60 -23.98
CA LEU A 188 25.14 0.73 -24.41
C LEU A 188 25.21 1.74 -23.26
N SER A 189 24.87 1.33 -22.03
CA SER A 189 24.97 2.21 -20.85
C SER A 189 26.41 2.57 -20.48
N ASP A 190 27.38 1.70 -20.79
CA ASP A 190 28.80 1.96 -20.58
C ASP A 190 29.39 2.91 -21.64
N VAL A 191 28.88 2.83 -22.87
CA VAL A 191 29.38 3.61 -24.02
C VAL A 191 28.74 5.01 -24.08
N VAL A 192 27.44 5.12 -23.80
CA VAL A 192 26.70 6.38 -23.90
C VAL A 192 26.89 7.22 -22.63
N LYS A 193 27.65 8.31 -22.73
CA LYS A 193 27.93 9.23 -21.60
C LYS A 193 26.84 10.27 -21.33
N ILE A 194 25.64 10.07 -21.87
CA ILE A 194 24.49 10.97 -21.66
C ILE A 194 23.71 10.45 -20.44
N PRO A 195 23.63 11.21 -19.32
CA PRO A 195 23.02 10.72 -18.08
C PRO A 195 21.57 10.25 -18.23
N GLU A 196 20.76 10.98 -19.01
CA GLU A 196 19.34 10.66 -19.23
C GLU A 196 19.15 9.31 -19.95
N LEU A 197 19.95 9.05 -20.99
CA LEU A 197 19.91 7.79 -21.75
C LEU A 197 20.45 6.61 -20.93
N MET A 198 21.49 6.84 -20.13
CA MET A 198 22.04 5.82 -19.23
C MET A 198 20.98 5.33 -18.24
N GLU A 199 20.23 6.25 -17.64
CA GLU A 199 19.16 5.89 -16.71
C GLU A 199 18.03 5.14 -17.40
N LEU A 200 17.70 5.49 -18.65
CA LEU A 200 16.70 4.74 -19.43
C LEU A 200 17.14 3.31 -19.74
N TYR A 201 18.40 3.08 -20.12
CA TYR A 201 18.91 1.71 -20.33
C TYR A 201 18.90 0.91 -19.02
N LYS A 202 19.32 1.52 -17.90
CA LYS A 202 19.27 0.89 -16.58
C LYS A 202 17.83 0.56 -16.16
N ALA A 203 16.89 1.48 -16.35
CA ALA A 203 15.46 1.26 -16.11
C ALA A 203 14.93 0.10 -16.95
N ARG A 204 15.37 0.00 -18.22
CA ARG A 204 14.99 -1.13 -19.09
C ARG A 204 15.56 -2.47 -18.61
N ILE A 205 16.79 -2.49 -18.11
CA ILE A 205 17.38 -3.70 -17.51
C ILE A 205 16.59 -4.10 -16.25
N ARG A 206 16.23 -3.14 -15.41
CA ARG A 206 15.38 -3.37 -14.22
C ARG A 206 14.01 -3.96 -14.60
N GLU A 207 13.39 -3.48 -15.67
CA GLU A 207 12.11 -3.98 -16.19
C GLU A 207 12.19 -5.43 -16.71
N ILE A 208 13.31 -5.81 -17.35
CA ILE A 208 13.48 -7.16 -17.94
C ILE A 208 13.91 -8.19 -16.87
N GLN A 209 14.57 -7.76 -15.80
CA GLN A 209 15.16 -8.63 -14.79
C GLN A 209 14.17 -9.63 -14.14
N PRO A 210 12.93 -9.26 -13.76
CA PRO A 210 11.97 -10.19 -13.16
C PRO A 210 11.57 -11.31 -14.12
N GLN A 211 11.41 -10.98 -15.40
CA GLN A 211 11.10 -11.96 -16.44
C GLN A 211 12.23 -12.97 -16.63
N ILE A 212 13.50 -12.53 -16.52
CA ILE A 212 14.66 -13.42 -16.54
C ILE A 212 14.63 -14.38 -15.36
N ARG A 213 14.41 -13.88 -14.13
CA ARG A 213 14.38 -14.72 -12.91
C ARG A 213 13.25 -15.73 -12.93
N TYR A 214 12.07 -15.33 -13.39
CA TYR A 214 10.94 -16.24 -13.57
C TYR A 214 11.24 -17.32 -14.63
N CYS A 215 11.91 -16.98 -15.74
CA CYS A 215 12.34 -17.98 -16.72
C CYS A 215 13.41 -18.92 -16.15
N GLU A 216 14.34 -18.41 -15.34
CA GLU A 216 15.39 -19.21 -14.68
C GLU A 216 14.78 -20.22 -13.71
N PHE A 217 13.81 -19.82 -12.88
CA PHE A 217 13.05 -20.74 -12.03
C PHE A 217 12.36 -21.84 -12.83
N ASN A 218 11.69 -21.49 -13.93
CA ASN A 218 10.98 -22.46 -14.77
C ASN A 218 11.90 -23.31 -15.67
N CYS A 219 13.18 -22.94 -15.81
CA CYS A 219 14.19 -23.70 -16.55
C CYS A 219 15.12 -24.51 -15.64
N GLY A 220 15.22 -24.15 -14.36
CA GLY A 220 16.09 -24.79 -13.40
C GLY A 220 15.59 -26.18 -13.05
N ASP A 221 16.30 -27.21 -13.50
CA ASP A 221 16.17 -28.57 -12.98
C ASP A 221 16.81 -28.68 -11.56
N ASP A 222 17.55 -27.65 -11.12
CA ASP A 222 18.26 -27.58 -9.84
C ASP A 222 17.50 -26.72 -8.79
N ALA A 223 17.13 -27.34 -7.67
CA ALA A 223 16.39 -26.71 -6.57
C ALA A 223 17.12 -25.49 -5.94
N ALA A 224 18.46 -25.47 -5.97
CA ALA A 224 19.24 -24.36 -5.43
C ALA A 224 19.15 -23.09 -6.31
N ALA A 225 19.08 -23.26 -7.63
CA ALA A 225 18.94 -22.15 -8.57
C ALA A 225 17.51 -21.57 -8.53
N SER A 226 16.50 -22.40 -8.26
CA SER A 226 15.13 -21.93 -8.06
C SER A 226 14.97 -21.14 -6.76
N ASP A 227 15.62 -21.56 -5.67
CA ASP A 227 15.60 -20.84 -4.39
C ASP A 227 16.38 -19.53 -4.43
N GLU A 228 17.51 -19.48 -5.14
CA GLU A 228 18.28 -18.25 -5.35
C GLU A 228 17.47 -17.24 -6.21
N ALA A 229 16.84 -17.71 -7.29
CA ALA A 229 15.97 -16.87 -8.12
C ALA A 229 14.78 -16.31 -7.33
N MET A 230 14.19 -17.11 -6.44
CA MET A 230 13.09 -16.68 -5.56
C MET A 230 13.57 -15.65 -4.53
N SER A 231 14.71 -15.91 -3.88
CA SER A 231 15.31 -15.02 -2.88
C SER A 231 15.69 -13.67 -3.48
N GLU A 232 16.26 -13.67 -4.69
CA GLU A 232 16.60 -12.43 -5.39
C GLU A 232 15.35 -11.65 -5.80
N MET A 233 14.28 -12.33 -6.26
CA MET A 233 13.01 -11.68 -6.60
C MET A 233 12.36 -11.01 -5.37
N ILE A 234 12.38 -11.69 -4.22
CA ILE A 234 11.94 -11.12 -2.94
C ILE A 234 12.81 -9.92 -2.55
N SER A 235 14.13 -10.00 -2.74
CA SER A 235 15.05 -8.89 -2.48
C SER A 235 14.81 -7.69 -3.40
N MET A 236 14.43 -7.93 -4.66
CA MET A 236 14.10 -6.88 -5.62
C MET A 236 12.79 -6.17 -5.23
N ARG A 237 11.78 -6.92 -4.80
CA ARG A 237 10.54 -6.37 -4.22
C ARG A 237 10.84 -5.44 -3.05
N LEU A 238 11.70 -5.87 -2.11
CA LEU A 238 12.08 -5.10 -0.92
C LEU A 238 12.88 -3.83 -1.25
N LYS A 239 13.64 -3.82 -2.35
CA LYS A 239 14.43 -2.66 -2.81
C LYS A 239 13.60 -1.61 -3.56
N LEU A 240 12.45 -1.99 -4.08
CA LEU A 240 11.52 -1.07 -4.75
C LEU A 240 10.65 -0.40 -3.69
N GLY A 241 11.01 0.83 -3.30
CA GLY A 241 10.13 1.70 -2.51
C GLY A 241 8.78 1.94 -3.22
N GLY A 242 7.75 2.35 -2.48
CA GLY A 242 6.34 2.40 -2.89
C GLY A 242 5.93 3.29 -4.08
N ASP A 243 6.86 3.72 -4.93
CA ASP A 243 6.61 4.65 -6.06
C ASP A 243 6.39 3.93 -7.42
N GLU A 244 6.57 2.59 -7.48
CA GLU A 244 6.38 1.78 -8.70
C GLU A 244 5.30 0.68 -8.52
N GLY A 245 4.09 1.08 -8.09
CA GLY A 245 2.99 0.15 -7.72
C GLY A 245 2.64 -0.92 -8.77
N ASN A 246 2.59 -0.59 -10.07
CA ASN A 246 2.30 -1.58 -11.11
C ASN A 246 3.37 -2.68 -11.22
N LEU A 247 4.64 -2.34 -10.94
CA LEU A 247 5.73 -3.31 -11.00
C LEU A 247 5.70 -4.22 -9.77
N GLN A 248 5.35 -3.68 -8.59
CA GLN A 248 5.16 -4.45 -7.36
C GLN A 248 4.04 -5.50 -7.49
N ASP A 249 2.90 -5.13 -8.10
CA ASP A 249 1.80 -6.08 -8.36
C ASP A 249 2.24 -7.24 -9.28
N ASP A 250 3.03 -6.93 -10.31
CA ASP A 250 3.59 -7.95 -11.21
C ASP A 250 4.59 -8.86 -10.47
N PHE A 251 5.40 -8.31 -9.56
CA PHE A 251 6.26 -9.10 -8.67
C PHE A 251 5.46 -10.03 -7.76
N ASP A 252 4.41 -9.52 -7.11
CA ASP A 252 3.61 -10.30 -6.17
C ASP A 252 2.91 -11.47 -6.88
N LYS A 253 2.39 -11.25 -8.10
CA LYS A 253 1.81 -12.31 -8.95
C LYS A 253 2.83 -13.37 -9.35
N LEU A 254 4.03 -12.95 -9.75
CA LEU A 254 5.11 -13.88 -10.13
C LEU A 254 5.58 -14.70 -8.92
N ILE A 255 5.73 -14.08 -7.76
CA ILE A 255 6.11 -14.75 -6.51
C ILE A 255 5.04 -15.76 -6.09
N SER A 256 3.75 -15.38 -6.14
CA SER A 256 2.66 -16.30 -5.80
C SER A 256 2.58 -17.49 -6.76
N GLU A 257 2.82 -17.28 -8.06
CA GLU A 257 2.84 -18.35 -9.06
C GLU A 257 4.05 -19.28 -8.88
N MET A 258 5.22 -18.75 -8.51
CA MET A 258 6.41 -19.56 -8.18
C MET A 258 6.18 -20.41 -6.93
N ARG A 259 5.59 -19.83 -5.87
CA ARG A 259 5.28 -20.54 -4.63
C ARG A 259 4.25 -21.64 -4.83
N SER A 260 3.16 -21.36 -5.55
CA SER A 260 2.13 -22.36 -5.81
C SER A 260 2.70 -23.56 -6.54
N ARG A 261 3.58 -23.36 -7.53
CA ARG A 261 4.27 -24.44 -8.25
C ARG A 261 5.23 -25.26 -7.41
N ALA A 262 6.00 -24.62 -6.52
CA ALA A 262 6.90 -25.33 -5.62
C ALA A 262 6.14 -26.29 -4.68
N THR A 263 4.90 -25.95 -4.31
CA THR A 263 4.05 -26.74 -3.41
C THR A 263 3.27 -27.87 -4.10
N MET A 264 3.13 -27.87 -5.44
CA MET A 264 2.39 -28.90 -6.19
C MET A 264 2.99 -30.33 -6.08
N GLY A 265 4.20 -30.49 -5.54
CA GLY A 265 4.94 -31.75 -5.56
C GLY A 265 4.84 -32.64 -4.30
N SER A 266 4.38 -32.13 -3.16
CA SER A 266 4.37 -32.89 -1.90
C SER A 266 3.01 -32.87 -1.20
N ASP A 267 2.56 -34.05 -0.77
CA ASP A 267 1.41 -34.17 0.12
C ASP A 267 1.83 -33.84 1.54
N GLN A 268 1.22 -32.80 2.12
CA GLN A 268 1.46 -32.40 3.50
C GLN A 268 0.53 -33.19 4.42
N GLN A 269 1.07 -33.63 5.56
CA GLN A 269 0.32 -34.31 6.60
C GLN A 269 0.36 -33.47 7.87
N VAL A 270 -0.79 -33.31 8.51
CA VAL A 270 -0.92 -32.63 9.80
C VAL A 270 -1.49 -33.60 10.82
N PHE A 271 -0.92 -33.61 12.02
CA PHE A 271 -1.40 -34.40 13.14
C PHE A 271 -2.23 -33.51 14.08
N TRP A 272 -3.51 -33.83 14.27
CA TRP A 272 -4.43 -33.07 15.14
C TRP A 272 -5.49 -34.00 15.77
N ALA A 273 -5.79 -33.78 17.06
CA ALA A 273 -6.76 -34.57 17.83
C ALA A 273 -6.55 -36.10 17.72
N LYS A 274 -5.27 -36.53 17.79
CA LYS A 274 -4.82 -37.92 17.59
C LYS A 274 -5.15 -38.55 16.22
N LYS A 275 -5.49 -37.73 15.23
CA LYS A 275 -5.77 -38.13 13.85
C LYS A 275 -4.76 -37.49 12.91
N THR A 276 -4.36 -38.22 11.87
CA THR A 276 -3.51 -37.69 10.79
C THR A 276 -4.40 -37.24 9.65
N ILE A 277 -4.34 -35.95 9.32
CA ILE A 277 -5.07 -35.33 8.22
C ILE A 277 -4.11 -35.23 7.03
N VAL A 278 -4.42 -35.94 5.95
CA VAL A 278 -3.70 -35.82 4.67
C VAL A 278 -4.31 -34.67 3.90
N ILE A 279 -3.52 -33.64 3.61
CA ILE A 279 -4.00 -32.44 2.92
C ILE A 279 -3.72 -32.61 1.43
N SER A 280 -4.77 -32.85 0.67
CA SER A 280 -4.72 -32.90 -0.80
C SER A 280 -5.09 -31.58 -1.46
N ASN A 281 -5.81 -30.68 -0.76
CA ASN A 281 -6.24 -29.41 -1.32
C ASN A 281 -5.10 -28.37 -1.28
N ASP A 282 -4.75 -27.83 -2.44
CA ASP A 282 -3.65 -26.89 -2.63
C ASP A 282 -3.84 -25.56 -1.90
N ALA A 283 -5.08 -25.08 -1.76
CA ALA A 283 -5.38 -23.86 -1.01
C ALA A 283 -5.04 -24.03 0.48
N VAL A 284 -5.28 -25.23 1.03
CA VAL A 284 -4.95 -25.55 2.42
C VAL A 284 -3.44 -25.74 2.61
N LYS A 285 -2.73 -26.33 1.64
CA LYS A 285 -1.26 -26.41 1.66
C LYS A 285 -0.62 -25.02 1.69
N GLN A 286 -1.13 -24.10 0.87
CA GLN A 286 -0.68 -22.70 0.86
C GLN A 286 -0.95 -22.01 2.21
N LEU A 287 -2.14 -22.24 2.79
CA LEU A 287 -2.50 -21.68 4.08
C LEU A 287 -1.59 -22.18 5.21
N ILE A 288 -1.27 -23.47 5.26
CA ILE A 288 -0.38 -24.03 6.29
C ILE A 288 1.03 -23.46 6.16
N GLN A 289 1.53 -23.28 4.94
CA GLN A 289 2.80 -22.59 4.74
C GLN A 289 2.73 -21.13 5.21
N SER A 290 1.64 -20.42 4.88
CA SER A 290 1.45 -19.04 5.33
C SER A 290 1.40 -18.92 6.85
N LEU A 291 0.86 -19.93 7.56
CA LEU A 291 0.86 -20.00 9.02
C LEU A 291 2.27 -20.18 9.60
N SER A 292 3.11 -21.00 8.96
CA SER A 292 4.52 -21.17 9.34
C SER A 292 5.30 -19.85 9.15
N ASP A 293 5.12 -19.21 8.00
CA ASP A 293 5.74 -17.92 7.69
C ASP A 293 5.23 -16.81 8.62
N PHE A 294 3.95 -16.86 9.00
CA PHE A 294 3.29 -15.91 9.89
C PHE A 294 3.93 -15.90 11.28
N ASP A 295 4.19 -17.07 11.89
CA ASP A 295 4.83 -17.13 13.20
C ASP A 295 6.26 -16.55 13.16
N ALA A 296 6.99 -16.76 12.04
CA ALA A 296 8.30 -16.15 11.82
C ALA A 296 8.23 -14.62 11.57
N GLN A 297 7.20 -14.13 10.90
CA GLN A 297 6.96 -12.69 10.68
C GLN A 297 6.56 -11.98 11.98
N LEU A 298 5.71 -12.60 12.79
CA LEU A 298 5.30 -12.09 14.11
C LEU A 298 6.49 -11.83 15.03
N ALA A 299 7.47 -12.75 15.04
CA ALA A 299 8.66 -12.63 15.86
C ALA A 299 9.58 -11.45 15.45
N LYS A 300 9.59 -11.10 14.16
CA LYS A 300 10.44 -10.02 13.61
C LYS A 300 9.79 -8.63 13.72
N THR A 301 8.47 -8.58 13.82
CA THR A 301 7.72 -7.32 13.77
C THR A 301 7.69 -6.66 15.16
N PRO A 302 8.15 -5.41 15.33
CA PRO A 302 8.12 -4.73 16.63
C PRO A 302 6.83 -3.94 16.87
N SER A 303 6.22 -3.37 15.83
CA SER A 303 5.03 -2.51 15.94
C SER A 303 3.78 -3.30 16.31
N TYR A 304 2.96 -2.76 17.21
CA TYR A 304 1.71 -3.40 17.64
C TYR A 304 0.65 -3.39 16.54
N ASP A 305 0.44 -2.24 15.88
CA ASP A 305 -0.59 -2.08 14.85
C ASP A 305 -0.33 -3.03 13.67
N GLU A 306 0.94 -3.18 13.26
CA GLU A 306 1.36 -4.14 12.22
C GLU A 306 1.10 -5.59 12.64
N LYS A 307 1.26 -5.94 13.94
CA LYS A 307 0.90 -7.28 14.44
C LYS A 307 -0.60 -7.51 14.35
N VAL A 308 -1.43 -6.53 14.68
CA VAL A 308 -2.90 -6.66 14.56
C VAL A 308 -3.28 -6.91 13.10
N GLU A 309 -2.72 -6.14 12.16
CA GLU A 309 -2.96 -6.32 10.72
C GLU A 309 -2.52 -7.71 10.23
N LEU A 310 -1.39 -8.23 10.72
CA LEU A 310 -0.94 -9.59 10.41
C LEU A 310 -1.95 -10.63 10.90
N TYR A 311 -2.46 -10.50 12.13
CA TYR A 311 -3.49 -11.40 12.66
C TYR A 311 -4.80 -11.30 11.87
N GLU A 312 -5.21 -10.11 11.43
CA GLU A 312 -6.43 -9.93 10.63
C GLU A 312 -6.29 -10.54 9.24
N ARG A 313 -5.12 -10.41 8.61
CA ARG A 313 -4.82 -11.03 7.32
C ARG A 313 -4.92 -12.54 7.39
N ILE A 314 -4.21 -13.17 8.33
CA ILE A 314 -4.21 -14.65 8.45
C ILE A 314 -5.60 -15.19 8.82
N LEU A 315 -6.37 -14.47 9.65
CA LEU A 315 -7.74 -14.84 9.98
C LEU A 315 -8.70 -14.68 8.78
N GLY A 316 -8.44 -13.72 7.90
CA GLY A 316 -9.10 -13.58 6.60
C GLY A 316 -8.80 -14.77 5.69
N ASP A 317 -7.52 -15.09 5.50
CA ASP A 317 -7.06 -16.21 4.67
C ASP A 317 -7.68 -17.54 5.13
N ILE A 318 -7.70 -17.81 6.45
CA ILE A 318 -8.35 -19.01 7.02
C ILE A 318 -9.85 -19.04 6.70
N ARG A 319 -10.55 -17.91 6.81
CA ARG A 319 -11.99 -17.82 6.55
C ARG A 319 -12.31 -18.09 5.08
N ASP A 320 -11.52 -17.53 4.17
CA ASP A 320 -11.72 -17.68 2.73
C ASP A 320 -11.50 -19.13 2.30
N VAL A 321 -10.49 -19.81 2.85
CA VAL A 321 -10.25 -21.25 2.62
C VAL A 321 -11.36 -22.12 3.22
N ILE A 322 -11.86 -21.81 4.41
CA ILE A 322 -13.02 -22.50 4.99
C ILE A 322 -14.25 -22.33 4.08
N GLN A 323 -14.48 -21.13 3.56
CA GLN A 323 -15.60 -20.87 2.65
C GLN A 323 -15.46 -21.66 1.34
N SER A 324 -14.27 -21.67 0.73
CA SER A 324 -14.03 -22.42 -0.51
C SER A 324 -14.25 -23.93 -0.33
N LEU A 325 -13.76 -24.50 0.78
CA LEU A 325 -13.97 -25.92 1.11
C LEU A 325 -15.45 -26.26 1.35
N ASN A 326 -16.19 -25.39 2.04
CA ASN A 326 -17.63 -25.56 2.23
C ASN A 326 -18.40 -25.51 0.90
N GLU A 327 -18.00 -24.64 -0.04
CA GLU A 327 -18.59 -24.59 -1.37
C GLU A 327 -18.25 -25.84 -2.20
N GLU A 328 -17.03 -26.36 -2.11
CA GLU A 328 -16.63 -27.63 -2.72
C GLU A 328 -17.45 -28.80 -2.17
N GLN A 329 -17.66 -28.86 -0.84
CA GLN A 329 -18.47 -29.89 -0.21
C GLN A 329 -19.94 -29.84 -0.65
N LYS A 330 -20.52 -28.64 -0.78
CA LYS A 330 -21.89 -28.45 -1.30
C LYS A 330 -22.03 -28.91 -2.76
N LYS A 331 -21.00 -28.68 -3.58
CA LYS A 331 -20.97 -29.12 -4.99
C LYS A 331 -20.74 -30.64 -5.11
N ALA A 332 -20.07 -31.25 -4.14
CA ALA A 332 -19.70 -32.66 -4.11
C ALA A 332 -20.78 -33.61 -3.53
N SER A 333 -22.08 -33.26 -3.60
CA SER A 333 -23.21 -33.98 -2.99
C SER A 333 -23.37 -35.48 -3.36
N ASN A 334 -22.57 -36.04 -4.26
CA ASN A 334 -22.62 -37.44 -4.72
C ASN A 334 -21.36 -38.27 -4.37
N VAL A 335 -20.53 -37.84 -3.42
CA VAL A 335 -19.24 -38.50 -3.11
C VAL A 335 -19.37 -39.53 -1.95
N PRO A 336 -18.63 -40.66 -1.99
CA PRO A 336 -18.63 -41.69 -0.93
C PRO A 336 -18.31 -41.16 0.47
N ALA A 337 -18.95 -41.76 1.48
CA ALA A 337 -18.94 -41.33 2.89
C ALA A 337 -17.55 -41.11 3.50
N ASP A 338 -16.53 -41.88 3.09
CA ASP A 338 -15.15 -41.75 3.60
C ASP A 338 -14.44 -40.45 3.18
N ARG A 339 -14.80 -39.85 2.04
CA ARG A 339 -14.24 -38.53 1.66
C ARG A 339 -14.95 -37.37 2.35
N THR A 340 -16.20 -37.59 2.74
CA THR A 340 -16.99 -36.61 3.48
C THR A 340 -16.46 -36.48 4.92
N SER A 341 -16.08 -37.60 5.55
CA SER A 341 -15.51 -37.60 6.91
C SER A 341 -14.12 -36.95 6.97
N THR A 342 -13.25 -37.18 5.97
CA THR A 342 -11.93 -36.51 5.91
C THR A 342 -12.06 -35.01 5.65
N SER A 343 -13.01 -34.61 4.80
CA SER A 343 -13.28 -33.18 4.54
C SER A 343 -13.89 -32.48 5.76
N GLN A 344 -14.78 -33.15 6.49
CA GLN A 344 -15.33 -32.64 7.75
C GLN A 344 -14.25 -32.49 8.82
N LEU A 345 -13.35 -33.46 8.95
CA LEU A 345 -12.22 -33.39 9.87
C LEU A 345 -11.26 -32.23 9.53
N LEU A 346 -11.02 -32.01 8.23
CA LEU A 346 -10.22 -30.89 7.76
C LEU A 346 -10.87 -29.53 8.09
N LEU A 347 -12.18 -29.40 7.90
CA LEU A 347 -12.94 -28.20 8.27
C LEU A 347 -12.89 -27.97 9.79
N ALA A 348 -13.08 -29.01 10.60
CA ALA A 348 -12.98 -28.92 12.06
C ALA A 348 -11.59 -28.46 12.52
N TYR A 349 -10.52 -28.94 11.86
CA TYR A 349 -9.16 -28.49 12.12
C TYR A 349 -8.95 -27.01 11.74
N LEU A 350 -9.44 -26.58 10.58
CA LEU A 350 -9.33 -25.18 10.16
C LEU A 350 -10.13 -24.23 11.07
N ASP A 351 -11.31 -24.66 11.55
CA ASP A 351 -12.07 -23.91 12.55
C ASP A 351 -11.36 -23.84 13.90
N PHE A 352 -10.69 -24.93 14.30
CA PHE A 352 -9.82 -24.93 15.48
C PHE A 352 -8.66 -23.93 15.33
N LEU A 353 -7.98 -23.90 14.17
CA LEU A 353 -6.92 -22.93 13.90
C LEU A 353 -7.43 -21.49 13.91
N ARG A 354 -8.57 -21.24 13.26
CA ARG A 354 -9.24 -19.93 13.23
C ARG A 354 -9.52 -19.43 14.65
N THR A 355 -10.10 -20.29 15.48
CA THR A 355 -10.50 -19.95 16.85
C THR A 355 -9.28 -19.77 17.76
N THR A 356 -8.24 -20.61 17.59
CA THR A 356 -6.98 -20.48 18.33
C THR A 356 -6.25 -19.18 17.99
N LYS A 357 -6.12 -18.83 16.70
CA LYS A 357 -5.48 -17.56 16.29
C LYS A 357 -6.33 -16.34 16.68
N ALA A 358 -7.65 -16.46 16.76
CA ALA A 358 -8.52 -15.41 17.31
C ALA A 358 -8.26 -15.19 18.81
N ILE A 359 -8.10 -16.26 19.59
CA ILE A 359 -7.69 -16.18 21.01
C ILE A 359 -6.32 -15.50 21.13
N ASP A 360 -5.32 -15.94 20.36
CA ASP A 360 -3.97 -15.32 20.37
C ASP A 360 -4.04 -13.81 20.07
N ARG A 361 -4.88 -13.39 19.09
CA ARG A 361 -5.13 -11.96 18.79
C ARG A 361 -5.73 -11.22 19.99
N TYR A 362 -6.75 -11.76 20.65
CA TYR A 362 -7.35 -11.12 21.83
C TYR A 362 -6.35 -11.00 22.99
N LEU A 363 -5.55 -12.04 23.25
CA LEU A 363 -4.51 -12.01 24.28
C LEU A 363 -3.43 -10.95 23.97
N MET A 364 -3.08 -10.80 22.70
CA MET A 364 -2.16 -9.77 22.24
C MET A 364 -2.74 -8.35 22.42
N ILE A 365 -4.04 -8.16 22.18
CA ILE A 365 -4.74 -6.90 22.49
C ILE A 365 -4.75 -6.64 24.00
N ILE A 366 -5.00 -7.66 24.82
CA ILE A 366 -4.98 -7.54 26.28
C ILE A 366 -3.59 -7.12 26.78
N SER A 367 -2.52 -7.76 26.31
CA SER A 367 -1.16 -7.46 26.76
C SER A 367 -0.73 -6.03 26.41
N TYR A 368 -1.10 -5.55 25.22
CA TYR A 368 -0.86 -4.17 24.81
C TYR A 368 -1.73 -3.17 25.59
N THR A 369 -3.00 -3.49 25.83
CA THR A 369 -3.86 -2.62 26.64
C THR A 369 -3.30 -2.46 28.04
N LYS A 370 -2.77 -3.53 28.64
CA LYS A 370 -2.12 -3.47 29.96
C LYS A 370 -0.79 -2.69 29.99
N SER A 371 -0.03 -2.67 28.90
CA SER A 371 1.27 -1.97 28.85
C SER A 371 1.14 -0.46 28.62
N GLN A 372 -0.01 0.00 28.11
CA GLN A 372 -0.30 1.42 27.89
C GLN A 372 -0.63 2.13 29.22
N THR A 373 0.39 2.51 29.98
CA THR A 373 0.26 3.19 31.28
C THR A 373 -0.24 4.64 31.18
N GLU A 374 -0.14 5.28 30.02
CA GLU A 374 -0.51 6.70 29.81
C GLU A 374 -2.02 6.91 29.58
N LYS A 375 -2.73 5.90 29.08
CA LYS A 375 -4.19 5.95 28.90
C LYS A 375 -4.82 5.19 30.07
N LYS A 376 -5.68 5.86 30.86
CA LYS A 376 -6.52 5.18 31.86
C LYS A 376 -7.38 4.13 31.15
N THR A 377 -6.95 2.87 31.17
CA THR A 377 -7.70 1.76 30.59
C THR A 377 -8.93 1.49 31.42
N LYS A 378 -10.12 1.50 30.81
CA LYS A 378 -11.35 1.16 31.53
C LYS A 378 -11.34 -0.34 31.82
N PRO A 379 -11.60 -0.77 33.07
CA PRO A 379 -11.69 -2.21 33.40
C PRO A 379 -12.71 -2.97 32.55
N GLN A 380 -13.75 -2.27 32.08
CA GLN A 380 -14.80 -2.79 31.20
C GLN A 380 -14.27 -3.28 29.85
N ASP A 381 -13.26 -2.62 29.29
CA ASP A 381 -12.68 -2.98 27.99
C ASP A 381 -11.92 -4.31 28.10
N LEU A 382 -11.16 -4.50 29.18
CA LEU A 382 -10.46 -5.75 29.47
C LEU A 382 -11.44 -6.89 29.77
N LEU A 383 -12.53 -6.61 30.49
CA LEU A 383 -13.58 -7.59 30.75
C LEU A 383 -14.18 -8.13 29.45
N ARG A 384 -14.49 -7.25 28.48
CA ARG A 384 -15.03 -7.65 27.18
C ARG A 384 -14.07 -8.55 26.40
N LEU A 385 -12.78 -8.24 26.43
CA LEU A 385 -11.75 -9.05 25.76
C LEU A 385 -11.62 -10.43 26.38
N TYR A 386 -11.59 -10.54 27.71
CA TYR A 386 -11.58 -11.84 28.39
C TYR A 386 -12.88 -12.64 28.15
N ASP A 387 -14.03 -11.98 28.08
CA ASP A 387 -15.29 -12.64 27.69
C ASP A 387 -15.18 -13.29 26.31
N SER A 388 -14.65 -12.56 25.32
CA SER A 388 -14.40 -13.12 23.98
C SER A 388 -13.41 -14.28 24.00
N VAL A 389 -12.34 -14.22 24.81
CA VAL A 389 -11.40 -15.34 24.95
C VAL A 389 -12.11 -16.58 25.52
N ILE A 390 -12.89 -16.41 26.59
CA ILE A 390 -13.62 -17.52 27.24
C ILE A 390 -14.67 -18.13 26.31
N GLU A 391 -15.39 -17.31 25.53
CA GLU A 391 -16.36 -17.78 24.53
C GLU A 391 -15.67 -18.64 23.47
N ASN A 392 -14.57 -18.15 22.88
CA ASN A 392 -13.81 -18.91 21.89
C ASN A 392 -13.23 -20.22 22.47
N CYS A 393 -12.78 -20.23 23.73
CA CYS A 393 -12.33 -21.47 24.39
C CYS A 393 -13.49 -22.47 24.56
N LYS A 394 -14.70 -21.99 24.90
CA LYS A 394 -15.90 -22.84 25.01
C LYS A 394 -16.34 -23.36 23.65
N ASP A 395 -16.23 -22.56 22.59
CA ASP A 395 -16.53 -22.99 21.22
C ASP A 395 -15.61 -24.14 20.79
N ILE A 396 -14.33 -24.09 21.15
CA ILE A 396 -13.38 -25.20 20.91
C ILE A 396 -13.81 -26.45 21.69
N LEU A 397 -14.25 -26.32 22.95
CA LEU A 397 -14.73 -27.45 23.76
C LEU A 397 -16.02 -28.09 23.23
N ASN A 398 -16.86 -27.32 22.52
CA ASN A 398 -18.09 -27.80 21.91
C ASN A 398 -17.85 -28.63 20.63
N SER A 399 -16.63 -28.60 20.08
CA SER A 399 -16.29 -29.38 18.88
C SER A 399 -16.20 -30.89 19.20
N VAL A 400 -16.87 -31.71 18.38
CA VAL A 400 -16.97 -33.18 18.56
C VAL A 400 -15.59 -33.84 18.53
N ASP A 401 -14.69 -33.38 17.66
CA ASP A 401 -13.33 -33.94 17.56
C ASP A 401 -12.47 -33.64 18.79
N VAL A 402 -12.69 -32.49 19.44
CA VAL A 402 -11.99 -32.09 20.67
C VAL A 402 -12.45 -32.92 21.87
N GLN A 403 -13.72 -33.31 21.91
CA GLN A 403 -14.25 -34.18 22.97
C GLN A 403 -13.60 -35.58 22.98
N ASN A 404 -13.08 -36.02 21.83
CA ASN A 404 -12.41 -37.31 21.69
C ASN A 404 -10.93 -37.29 22.12
N ASP A 405 -10.35 -36.11 22.34
CA ASP A 405 -8.98 -35.97 22.85
C ASP A 405 -8.97 -35.40 24.28
N PRO A 406 -8.80 -36.24 25.32
CA PRO A 406 -8.76 -35.80 26.71
C PRO A 406 -7.72 -34.72 26.98
N SER A 407 -6.55 -34.79 26.32
CA SER A 407 -5.48 -33.80 26.51
C SER A 407 -5.91 -32.41 26.07
N LEU A 408 -6.51 -32.32 24.88
CA LEU A 408 -7.01 -31.06 24.34
C LEU A 408 -8.20 -30.53 25.16
N MET A 409 -9.09 -31.43 25.60
CA MET A 409 -10.23 -31.07 26.44
C MET A 409 -9.79 -30.49 27.79
N ASP A 410 -8.85 -31.14 28.46
CA ASP A 410 -8.34 -30.70 29.77
C ASP A 410 -7.58 -29.37 29.66
N ALA A 411 -6.79 -29.19 28.59
CA ALA A 411 -6.11 -27.91 28.32
C ALA A 411 -7.09 -26.75 28.18
N TYR A 412 -8.13 -26.89 27.34
CA TYR A 412 -9.09 -25.80 27.13
C TYR A 412 -10.02 -25.57 28.33
N LYS A 413 -10.33 -26.60 29.13
CA LYS A 413 -11.00 -26.42 30.43
C LYS A 413 -10.14 -25.62 31.40
N ALA A 414 -8.85 -25.93 31.50
CA ALA A 414 -7.91 -25.18 32.34
C ALA A 414 -7.80 -23.72 31.87
N LYS A 415 -7.72 -23.47 30.55
CA LYS A 415 -7.75 -22.11 29.99
C LYS A 415 -9.01 -21.35 30.36
N VAL A 416 -10.18 -21.99 30.29
CA VAL A 416 -11.45 -21.36 30.69
C VAL A 416 -11.41 -20.93 32.15
N GLU A 417 -10.96 -21.79 33.06
CA GLU A 417 -10.83 -21.43 34.49
C GLU A 417 -9.77 -20.34 34.72
N TYR A 418 -8.63 -20.41 34.03
CA TYR A 418 -7.58 -19.39 34.06
C TYR A 418 -8.12 -18.01 33.66
N TYR A 419 -8.75 -17.89 32.49
CA TYR A 419 -9.27 -16.61 32.00
C TYR A 419 -10.50 -16.13 32.79
N GLN A 420 -11.28 -17.03 33.39
CA GLN A 420 -12.37 -16.66 34.30
C GLN A 420 -11.86 -15.97 35.57
N ALA A 421 -10.69 -16.35 36.09
CA ALA A 421 -10.08 -15.66 37.23
C ALA A 421 -9.77 -14.19 36.89
N PHE A 422 -9.12 -13.94 35.75
CA PHE A 422 -8.84 -12.58 35.27
C PHE A 422 -10.13 -11.78 35.00
N ARG A 423 -11.13 -12.40 34.36
CA ARG A 423 -12.43 -11.76 34.13
C ARG A 423 -13.10 -11.35 35.43
N CYS A 424 -13.09 -12.20 36.46
CA CYS A 424 -13.67 -11.90 37.77
C CYS A 424 -12.97 -10.73 38.46
N TYR A 425 -11.63 -10.65 38.34
CA TYR A 425 -10.86 -9.53 38.85
C TYR A 425 -11.21 -8.21 38.16
N PHE A 426 -11.22 -8.16 36.81
CA PHE A 426 -11.60 -6.93 36.09
C PHE A 426 -13.08 -6.55 36.29
N MET A 427 -13.93 -7.52 36.59
CA MET A 427 -15.29 -7.25 37.03
C MET A 427 -15.29 -6.55 38.39
N ALA A 428 -14.51 -7.01 39.37
CA ALA A 428 -14.37 -6.34 40.66
C ALA A 428 -13.85 -4.89 40.52
N GLU A 429 -12.82 -4.68 39.68
CA GLU A 429 -12.29 -3.34 39.35
C GLU A 429 -13.36 -2.41 38.75
N ALA A 430 -14.22 -2.95 37.87
CA ALA A 430 -15.31 -2.17 37.29
C ALA A 430 -16.33 -1.73 38.36
N TYR A 431 -16.67 -2.58 39.33
CA TYR A 431 -17.56 -2.21 40.43
C TYR A 431 -16.89 -1.25 41.41
N ALA A 432 -15.60 -1.43 41.69
CA ALA A 432 -14.82 -0.49 42.50
C ALA A 432 -14.77 0.91 41.86
N SER A 433 -14.65 0.99 40.53
CA SER A 433 -14.69 2.27 39.80
C SER A 433 -16.06 2.98 39.84
N LEU A 434 -17.12 2.26 40.21
CA LEU A 434 -18.48 2.78 40.37
C LEU A 434 -18.84 3.04 41.85
N SER A 435 -17.87 3.04 42.77
CA SER A 435 -18.05 3.15 44.22
C SER A 435 -19.00 2.10 44.83
N LYS A 436 -19.18 0.96 44.17
CA LYS A 436 -19.97 -0.18 44.68
C LYS A 436 -19.07 -1.13 45.47
N TRP A 437 -18.70 -0.69 46.67
CA TRP A 437 -17.63 -1.33 47.46
C TRP A 437 -17.98 -2.72 47.98
N GLU A 438 -19.24 -2.97 48.34
CA GLU A 438 -19.66 -4.27 48.88
C GLU A 438 -19.61 -5.35 47.79
N GLU A 439 -20.15 -5.04 46.61
CA GLU A 439 -20.11 -5.92 45.46
C GLU A 439 -18.67 -6.12 44.96
N ALA A 440 -17.85 -5.07 44.95
CA ALA A 440 -16.44 -5.17 44.61
C ALA A 440 -15.68 -6.11 45.56
N ALA A 441 -15.88 -5.99 46.88
CA ALA A 441 -15.25 -6.85 47.87
C ALA A 441 -15.62 -8.33 47.68
N ALA A 442 -16.91 -8.63 47.47
CA ALA A 442 -17.39 -9.98 47.22
C ALA A 442 -16.80 -10.57 45.91
N LEU A 443 -16.66 -9.73 44.88
CA LEU A 443 -16.06 -10.14 43.60
C LEU A 443 -14.55 -10.37 43.72
N TYR A 444 -13.82 -9.59 44.54
CA TYR A 444 -12.40 -9.85 44.81
C TYR A 444 -12.19 -11.19 45.55
N ASP A 445 -13.04 -11.51 46.54
CA ASP A 445 -12.97 -12.81 47.22
C ASP A 445 -13.25 -13.98 46.26
N ARG A 446 -14.24 -13.82 45.39
CA ARG A 446 -14.52 -14.80 44.34
C ARG A 446 -13.37 -14.93 43.33
N ALA A 447 -12.72 -13.81 42.96
CA ALA A 447 -11.57 -13.81 42.06
C ALA A 447 -10.37 -14.54 42.69
N LEU A 448 -10.11 -14.34 43.99
CA LEU A 448 -9.07 -15.06 44.72
C LEU A 448 -9.35 -16.57 44.71
N HIS A 449 -10.56 -16.99 45.07
CA HIS A 449 -10.92 -18.41 45.05
C HIS A 449 -10.76 -19.03 43.66
N ARG A 450 -11.20 -18.33 42.60
CA ARG A 450 -11.00 -18.77 41.21
C ARG A 450 -9.54 -18.84 40.82
N SER A 451 -8.70 -17.89 41.25
CA SER A 451 -7.26 -17.91 40.98
C SER A 451 -6.57 -19.12 41.62
N GLN A 452 -6.99 -19.52 42.83
CA GLN A 452 -6.48 -20.71 43.51
C GLN A 452 -6.90 -21.99 42.79
N LEU A 453 -8.17 -22.12 42.42
CA LEU A 453 -8.66 -23.26 41.62
C LEU A 453 -7.97 -23.35 40.24
N ALA A 454 -7.78 -22.21 39.56
CA ALA A 454 -7.07 -22.16 38.29
C ALA A 454 -5.60 -22.60 38.46
N LYS A 455 -4.97 -22.25 39.58
CA LYS A 455 -3.60 -22.67 39.90
C LYS A 455 -3.52 -24.18 40.11
N GLU A 456 -4.41 -24.75 40.93
CA GLU A 456 -4.47 -26.19 41.17
C GLU A 456 -4.77 -27.01 39.92
N THR A 457 -5.61 -26.48 39.02
CA THR A 457 -5.92 -27.15 37.74
C THR A 457 -4.75 -27.09 36.77
N LEU A 458 -4.04 -25.96 36.70
CA LEU A 458 -2.86 -25.82 35.83
C LEU A 458 -1.69 -26.68 36.33
N GLU A 459 -1.48 -26.78 37.65
CA GLU A 459 -0.46 -27.65 38.26
C GLU A 459 -0.71 -29.15 38.00
N LYS A 460 -1.95 -29.56 37.71
CA LYS A 460 -2.27 -30.94 37.33
C LYS A 460 -1.98 -31.23 35.84
N ILE A 461 -1.82 -30.20 35.01
CA ILE A 461 -1.79 -30.30 33.53
C ILE A 461 -0.48 -29.72 32.97
N VAL A 462 0.60 -29.72 33.76
CA VAL A 462 1.89 -29.07 33.43
C VAL A 462 2.53 -29.62 32.15
N ASP A 463 2.35 -30.90 31.86
CA ASP A 463 2.98 -31.57 30.70
C ASP A 463 2.17 -31.48 29.39
N ASN A 464 1.17 -30.61 29.31
CA ASN A 464 0.28 -30.54 28.16
C ASN A 464 0.76 -29.50 27.11
N GLU A 465 1.02 -29.97 25.89
CA GLU A 465 1.52 -29.15 24.76
C GLU A 465 0.62 -27.95 24.40
N TYR A 466 -0.67 -28.00 24.73
CA TYR A 466 -1.63 -26.96 24.36
C TYR A 466 -1.73 -25.82 25.39
N VAL A 467 -1.10 -25.94 26.55
CA VAL A 467 -1.11 -24.93 27.62
C VAL A 467 0.05 -23.96 27.42
N LYS A 468 -0.26 -22.66 27.25
CA LYS A 468 0.74 -21.58 27.12
C LYS A 468 0.78 -20.68 28.36
N GLU A 469 -0.24 -20.77 29.21
CA GLU A 469 -0.51 -19.95 30.37
C GLU A 469 0.41 -20.33 31.54
N LYS A 470 0.88 -19.34 32.31
CA LYS A 470 1.85 -19.57 33.39
C LYS A 470 1.19 -19.50 34.77
N VAL A 471 1.70 -20.34 35.69
CA VAL A 471 1.32 -20.29 37.11
C VAL A 471 1.73 -18.97 37.77
N ASP A 472 2.82 -18.37 37.32
CA ASP A 472 3.33 -17.09 37.83
C ASP A 472 2.31 -15.97 37.63
N ASP A 473 1.65 -15.92 36.46
CA ASP A 473 0.64 -14.92 36.15
C ASP A 473 -0.56 -14.97 37.13
N LEU A 474 -0.94 -16.16 37.60
CA LEU A 474 -1.99 -16.33 38.60
C LEU A 474 -1.53 -15.90 40.00
N SER A 475 -0.24 -16.10 40.30
CA SER A 475 0.35 -15.65 41.56
C SER A 475 0.45 -14.12 41.61
N ASP A 476 0.82 -13.49 40.49
CA ASP A 476 0.79 -12.04 40.31
C ASP A 476 -0.65 -11.49 40.39
N LEU A 477 -1.60 -12.16 39.73
CA LEU A 477 -3.02 -11.81 39.83
C LEU A 477 -3.53 -11.87 41.27
N SER A 478 -3.17 -12.91 42.03
CA SER A 478 -3.57 -13.01 43.44
C SER A 478 -3.03 -11.85 44.29
N SER A 479 -1.81 -11.40 44.00
CA SER A 479 -1.20 -10.23 44.65
C SER A 479 -1.92 -8.93 44.27
N GLN A 480 -2.27 -8.77 42.99
CA GLN A 480 -3.05 -7.63 42.48
C GLN A 480 -4.48 -7.59 43.03
N ILE A 481 -5.13 -8.74 43.20
CA ILE A 481 -6.46 -8.81 43.81
C ILE A 481 -6.38 -8.35 45.27
N ASN A 482 -5.39 -8.83 46.03
CA ASN A 482 -5.21 -8.43 47.43
C ASN A 482 -4.93 -6.92 47.56
N SER A 483 -4.03 -6.37 46.73
CA SER A 483 -3.73 -4.93 46.76
C SER A 483 -4.96 -4.09 46.45
N SER A 484 -5.73 -4.48 45.43
CA SER A 484 -6.93 -3.75 45.00
C SER A 484 -8.10 -3.91 45.99
N LYS A 485 -8.21 -5.07 46.65
CA LYS A 485 -9.14 -5.29 47.76
C LYS A 485 -8.85 -4.36 48.95
N PHE A 486 -7.58 -4.22 49.35
CA PHE A 486 -7.23 -3.29 50.42
C PHE A 486 -7.41 -1.83 50.01
N SER A 487 -7.09 -1.49 48.75
CA SER A 487 -7.30 -0.15 48.19
C SER A 487 -8.78 0.25 48.16
N SER A 488 -9.66 -0.65 47.71
CA SER A 488 -11.12 -0.42 47.72
C SER A 488 -11.67 -0.34 49.14
N GLN A 489 -11.18 -1.14 50.09
CA GLN A 489 -11.56 -1.03 51.50
C GLN A 489 -11.12 0.29 52.13
N ALA A 490 -9.91 0.76 51.82
CA ALA A 490 -9.43 2.07 52.26
C ALA A 490 -10.26 3.21 51.64
N SER A 491 -10.61 3.10 50.36
CA SER A 491 -11.46 4.07 49.66
C SER A 491 -12.86 4.14 50.25
N ARG A 492 -13.46 2.99 50.57
CA ARG A 492 -14.75 2.91 51.30
C ARG A 492 -14.69 3.63 52.64
N LEU A 493 -13.63 3.39 53.43
CA LEU A 493 -13.46 4.05 54.73
C LEU A 493 -13.23 5.56 54.57
N ALA A 494 -12.52 5.99 53.52
CA ALA A 494 -12.33 7.40 53.21
C ALA A 494 -13.64 8.08 52.80
N GLU A 495 -14.48 7.45 51.98
CA GLU A 495 -15.82 7.97 51.64
C GLU A 495 -16.71 8.07 52.88
N VAL A 496 -16.72 7.06 53.75
CA VAL A 496 -17.48 7.11 55.02
C VAL A 496 -16.96 8.22 55.94
N ALA A 497 -15.64 8.43 55.99
CA ALA A 497 -15.03 9.50 56.77
C ALA A 497 -15.27 10.90 56.18
N GLY A 498 -15.36 11.03 54.85
CA GLY A 498 -15.71 12.28 54.16
C GLY A 498 -17.19 12.65 54.31
N ASN A 499 -18.10 11.67 54.16
CA ASN A 499 -19.52 11.88 54.37
C ASN A 499 -19.86 12.24 55.82
N ALA A 500 -19.04 11.83 56.79
CA ALA A 500 -19.17 12.26 58.19
C ALA A 500 -18.84 13.76 58.40
N VAL A 501 -18.20 14.42 57.44
CA VAL A 501 -17.95 15.88 57.45
C VAL A 501 -19.04 16.62 56.65
N ASP A 502 -19.55 16.03 55.57
CA ASP A 502 -20.52 16.67 54.66
C ASP A 502 -21.98 16.71 55.18
N GLU A 503 -22.36 15.90 56.18
CA GLU A 503 -23.70 16.02 56.81
C GLU A 503 -23.94 17.39 57.49
N ALA A 504 -22.91 18.24 57.64
CA ALA A 504 -23.03 19.61 58.14
C ALA A 504 -23.20 20.69 57.05
N GLU A 505 -22.95 20.41 55.76
CA GLU A 505 -22.87 21.43 54.69
C GLU A 505 -23.90 21.28 53.54
N ASP A 506 -24.75 20.25 53.59
CA ASP A 506 -25.60 19.79 52.48
C ASP A 506 -26.86 20.65 52.18
N VAL A 507 -26.93 21.90 52.66
CA VAL A 507 -28.03 22.84 52.34
C VAL A 507 -27.64 23.88 51.28
N THR A 508 -26.36 24.00 50.95
CA THR A 508 -25.84 25.17 50.21
C THR A 508 -25.62 24.96 48.70
N SER A 509 -25.86 23.76 48.17
CA SER A 509 -25.49 23.33 46.81
C SER A 509 -26.69 23.15 45.85
N GLN A 510 -27.86 23.76 46.12
CA GLN A 510 -29.07 23.57 45.29
C GLN A 510 -29.36 24.66 44.24
N TYR A 511 -28.59 25.75 44.17
CA TYR A 511 -28.95 26.91 43.34
C TYR A 511 -27.91 27.19 42.25
N SER A 512 -27.99 26.49 41.12
CA SER A 512 -27.12 26.73 39.95
C SER A 512 -27.76 27.60 38.86
N GLN A 513 -29.09 27.78 38.90
CA GLN A 513 -29.84 28.58 37.93
C GLN A 513 -30.08 30.03 38.42
N PRO A 514 -30.16 31.02 37.52
CA PRO A 514 -30.45 32.39 37.90
C PRO A 514 -31.83 32.54 38.56
N LEU A 515 -31.92 33.27 39.67
CA LEU A 515 -33.18 33.46 40.42
C LEU A 515 -34.31 34.03 39.54
N VAL A 516 -33.97 34.87 38.55
CA VAL A 516 -34.94 35.43 37.60
C VAL A 516 -35.69 34.38 36.77
N GLU A 517 -35.10 33.19 36.57
CA GLU A 517 -35.73 32.10 35.83
C GLU A 517 -36.69 31.27 36.71
N ASN A 518 -36.48 31.26 38.04
CA ASN A 518 -37.24 30.46 39.00
C ASN A 518 -37.87 31.35 40.10
N MET A 519 -38.53 32.44 39.71
CA MET A 519 -39.19 33.39 40.64
C MET A 519 -40.36 32.78 41.42
N ASP A 520 -40.86 31.63 40.97
CA ASP A 520 -41.99 30.91 41.57
C ASP A 520 -41.56 30.03 42.76
N GLU A 521 -40.25 29.83 42.95
CA GLU A 521 -39.67 28.97 43.97
C GLU A 521 -39.04 29.78 45.11
N TYR A 522 -39.37 29.44 46.36
CA TYR A 522 -38.84 30.12 47.54
C TYR A 522 -37.40 29.67 47.85
N HIS A 523 -36.43 30.55 47.60
CA HIS A 523 -35.01 30.35 47.90
C HIS A 523 -34.65 30.96 49.26
N ARG A 524 -34.05 30.18 50.19
CA ARG A 524 -33.58 30.72 51.48
C ARG A 524 -32.20 31.36 51.30
N ILE A 525 -32.15 32.69 51.20
CA ILE A 525 -30.91 33.47 51.11
C ILE A 525 -30.63 34.12 52.46
N ASN A 526 -29.55 33.73 53.14
CA ASN A 526 -29.13 34.39 54.37
C ASN A 526 -28.28 35.64 54.06
N PRO A 527 -28.28 36.67 54.93
CA PRO A 527 -27.52 37.91 54.71
C PRO A 527 -26.00 37.73 54.59
N GLU A 528 -25.47 36.61 55.09
CA GLU A 528 -24.04 36.29 55.06
C GLU A 528 -23.60 35.71 53.71
N ASP A 529 -24.50 35.04 52.99
CA ASP A 529 -24.18 34.44 51.69
C ASP A 529 -23.99 35.48 50.58
N LEU A 530 -24.60 36.66 50.74
CA LEU A 530 -24.42 37.82 49.85
C LEU A 530 -23.08 38.54 50.02
N LYS A 531 -22.33 38.24 51.09
CA LYS A 531 -21.04 38.87 51.39
C LYS A 531 -19.85 38.02 50.93
N LYS A 532 -20.08 36.78 50.47
CA LYS A 532 -19.02 35.90 49.97
C LYS A 532 -18.61 36.35 48.55
N PRO A 533 -17.30 36.45 48.25
CA PRO A 533 -16.82 36.89 46.93
C PRO A 533 -17.20 35.91 45.81
N ASP A 534 -17.36 34.62 46.14
CA ASP A 534 -17.78 33.55 45.24
C ASP A 534 -19.20 33.07 45.61
N SER A 535 -20.15 33.99 45.73
CA SER A 535 -21.54 33.59 46.01
C SER A 535 -22.10 32.82 44.81
N ASN A 536 -22.50 31.56 45.01
CA ASN A 536 -23.22 30.75 44.00
C ASN A 536 -24.62 31.30 43.67
N ILE A 537 -25.03 32.42 44.27
CA ILE A 537 -26.34 33.03 44.08
C ILE A 537 -26.29 33.93 42.83
N CYS A 538 -26.65 33.38 41.69
CA CYS A 538 -26.85 34.14 40.45
C CYS A 538 -28.25 34.78 40.47
N LEU A 539 -28.35 36.11 40.60
CA LEU A 539 -29.66 36.79 40.59
C LEU A 539 -30.20 36.95 39.16
N ILE A 540 -29.35 37.44 38.26
CA ILE A 540 -29.67 37.73 36.84
C ILE A 540 -28.41 37.41 36.02
N PRO A 541 -28.52 36.76 34.85
CA PRO A 541 -27.40 36.60 33.94
C PRO A 541 -26.99 37.97 33.38
N LEU A 542 -25.93 38.56 33.95
CA LEU A 542 -25.43 39.88 33.56
C LEU A 542 -24.78 39.91 32.16
N THR A 543 -24.31 38.76 31.68
CA THR A 543 -23.72 38.62 30.34
C THR A 543 -24.64 37.82 29.43
N PRO A 544 -25.02 38.32 28.24
CA PRO A 544 -25.74 37.52 27.27
C PRO A 544 -24.89 36.30 26.87
N SER A 545 -25.52 35.13 26.75
CA SER A 545 -24.87 33.91 26.29
C SER A 545 -24.26 34.11 24.90
N PHE A 546 -23.02 33.65 24.70
CA PHE A 546 -22.39 33.69 23.39
C PHE A 546 -23.22 32.92 22.36
N ILE A 547 -23.55 33.58 21.25
CA ILE A 547 -24.22 32.95 20.11
C ILE A 547 -23.15 32.66 19.05
N PRO A 548 -23.10 31.45 18.46
CA PRO A 548 -22.18 31.15 17.37
C PRO A 548 -22.49 32.03 16.16
N MET A 549 -21.53 32.89 15.80
CA MET A 549 -21.62 33.78 14.64
C MET A 549 -20.94 33.10 13.43
N PRO A 550 -21.57 33.04 12.25
CA PRO A 550 -20.90 32.52 11.06
C PRO A 550 -19.64 33.34 10.76
N ASN A 551 -18.53 32.66 10.48
CA ASN A 551 -17.26 33.30 10.19
C ASN A 551 -17.40 34.23 8.98
N LYS A 552 -16.96 35.48 9.14
CA LYS A 552 -16.96 36.47 8.07
C LYS A 552 -16.11 35.93 6.90
N PRO A 553 -16.61 35.96 5.65
CA PRO A 553 -15.84 35.48 4.50
C PRO A 553 -14.55 36.28 4.38
N MET A 554 -13.45 35.60 4.04
CA MET A 554 -12.14 36.23 3.86
C MET A 554 -12.22 37.25 2.73
N PHE A 555 -12.13 38.53 3.05
CA PHE A 555 -12.11 39.63 2.10
C PHE A 555 -10.72 40.26 2.11
N PHE A 556 -10.00 40.17 0.98
CA PHE A 556 -8.70 40.80 0.84
C PHE A 556 -8.87 42.21 0.29
N ASP A 557 -8.26 43.19 0.95
CA ASP A 557 -8.20 44.55 0.42
C ASP A 557 -7.15 44.63 -0.70
N LEU A 558 -7.60 44.32 -1.92
CA LEU A 558 -6.76 44.40 -3.12
C LEU A 558 -6.42 45.85 -3.51
N ALA A 559 -7.15 46.85 -2.99
CA ALA A 559 -6.89 48.25 -3.31
C ALA A 559 -5.55 48.73 -2.72
N LEU A 560 -5.14 48.16 -1.59
CA LEU A 560 -3.83 48.44 -0.98
C LEU A 560 -2.66 48.12 -1.94
N ASN A 561 -2.80 47.07 -2.75
CA ASN A 561 -1.77 46.68 -3.74
C ASN A 561 -1.60 47.72 -4.86
N HIS A 562 -2.62 48.56 -5.07
CA HIS A 562 -2.60 49.64 -6.06
C HIS A 562 -2.08 50.97 -5.49
N VAL A 563 -1.81 51.06 -4.19
CA VAL A 563 -1.18 52.25 -3.58
C VAL A 563 0.31 52.22 -3.89
N GLN A 564 0.69 52.92 -4.95
CA GLN A 564 2.09 53.14 -5.34
C GLN A 564 2.49 54.58 -5.02
N MET A 565 3.77 54.75 -4.67
CA MET A 565 4.33 56.10 -4.56
C MET A 565 4.26 56.78 -5.93
N PRO A 566 3.90 58.06 -6.00
CA PRO A 566 3.92 58.79 -7.27
C PRO A 566 5.33 58.77 -7.84
N ASP A 567 5.46 58.72 -9.16
CA ASP A 567 6.75 58.82 -9.84
C ASP A 567 7.37 60.21 -9.56
N LEU A 568 8.47 60.22 -8.80
CA LEU A 568 9.16 61.42 -8.36
C LEU A 568 10.32 61.83 -9.27
N GLU A 569 10.61 61.09 -10.35
CA GLU A 569 11.76 61.37 -11.24
C GLU A 569 11.74 62.81 -11.78
N LYS A 570 10.55 63.31 -12.14
CA LYS A 570 10.36 64.70 -12.61
C LYS A 570 10.60 65.75 -11.52
N LYS A 571 10.29 65.43 -10.26
CA LYS A 571 10.55 66.33 -9.13
C LYS A 571 12.03 66.34 -8.75
N ILE A 572 12.70 65.20 -8.79
CA ILE A 572 14.14 65.10 -8.54
C ILE A 572 14.93 65.89 -9.61
N ALA A 573 14.52 65.80 -10.89
CA ALA A 573 15.11 66.60 -11.97
C ALA A 573 14.95 68.12 -11.76
N SER A 574 13.85 68.56 -11.14
CA SER A 574 13.65 69.99 -10.83
C SER A 574 14.52 70.50 -9.68
N PHE A 575 14.89 69.64 -8.73
CA PHE A 575 15.78 70.01 -7.61
C PHE A 575 17.28 69.95 -7.97
N GLY A 576 17.67 69.22 -9.02
CA GLY A 576 19.07 69.08 -9.45
C GLY A 576 19.66 70.26 -10.23
N SER A 577 18.92 71.36 -10.43
CA SER A 577 19.33 72.49 -11.28
C SER A 577 19.78 73.76 -10.53
N LEU A 578 19.92 73.72 -9.20
CA LEU A 578 20.22 74.91 -8.39
C LEU A 578 21.53 74.89 -7.60
N GLU A 579 22.39 73.89 -7.72
CA GLU A 579 23.74 73.96 -7.15
C GLU A 579 24.81 73.65 -8.20
N THR A 580 25.34 74.73 -8.79
CA THR A 580 26.65 74.72 -9.43
C THR A 580 27.71 74.85 -8.34
N SER A 581 28.62 73.88 -8.26
CA SER A 581 29.96 74.04 -7.68
C SER A 581 30.94 73.21 -8.50
N PRO A 582 32.10 73.75 -8.92
CA PRO A 582 33.02 73.04 -9.78
C PRO A 582 34.02 72.23 -8.96
N GLY A 583 34.31 70.99 -9.38
CA GLY A 583 35.55 70.34 -8.97
C GLY A 583 35.61 68.82 -8.98
N ILE A 584 36.29 68.30 -10.01
CA ILE A 584 37.28 67.21 -9.95
C ILE A 584 36.77 65.74 -10.04
N ARG A 585 37.11 65.14 -11.20
CA ARG A 585 37.59 63.77 -11.54
C ARG A 585 36.75 62.56 -11.02
N THR A 586 36.42 61.52 -11.80
CA THR A 586 37.26 60.76 -12.74
C THR A 586 36.40 59.80 -13.59
N LYS A 587 36.84 59.61 -14.84
CA LYS A 587 36.64 58.53 -15.84
C LYS A 587 35.83 57.25 -15.50
N ASN A 588 35.00 56.89 -16.49
CA ASN A 588 34.80 55.56 -17.14
C ASN A 588 34.22 54.42 -16.27
N ASN A 589 33.27 53.57 -16.67
CA ASN A 589 32.76 53.15 -17.98
C ASN A 589 31.32 52.59 -17.86
N ALA A 590 30.52 52.86 -18.88
CA ALA A 590 29.33 52.12 -19.34
C ALA A 590 29.70 50.65 -19.70
N LYS A 591 28.82 49.65 -19.83
CA LYS A 591 27.36 49.47 -19.74
C LYS A 591 27.16 47.94 -19.73
N GLN A 592 26.26 47.44 -18.90
CA GLN A 592 25.50 46.21 -19.19
C GLN A 592 24.23 46.62 -19.94
N ASP A 593 23.89 45.88 -20.99
CA ASP A 593 22.51 45.80 -21.46
C ASP A 593 22.07 44.34 -21.30
N LYS A 594 21.11 44.10 -20.41
CA LYS A 594 20.09 43.06 -20.58
C LYS A 594 18.89 43.36 -19.69
N VAL A 595 17.77 43.53 -20.39
CA VAL A 595 16.41 43.73 -19.90
C VAL A 595 15.92 42.44 -19.22
N THR A 596 15.41 42.57 -18.00
CA THR A 596 14.50 41.60 -17.36
C THR A 596 13.36 42.34 -16.66
N GLU A 597 12.17 41.78 -16.81
CA GLU A 597 10.85 42.21 -16.35
C GLU A 597 10.77 42.47 -14.82
N PRO A 598 9.79 43.27 -14.35
CA PRO A 598 9.86 43.90 -13.03
C PRO A 598 9.43 42.94 -11.90
N GLU A 599 10.35 42.70 -10.97
CA GLU A 599 10.04 42.12 -9.66
C GLU A 599 9.22 43.10 -8.82
N GLN A 600 8.05 42.64 -8.34
CA GLN A 600 7.26 43.32 -7.33
C GLN A 600 8.01 43.32 -5.99
N GLN A 601 8.73 44.39 -5.70
CA GLN A 601 9.27 44.66 -4.36
C GLN A 601 8.28 45.53 -3.58
N GLY A 602 7.42 44.87 -2.79
CA GLY A 602 6.53 45.49 -1.82
C GLY A 602 7.18 45.61 -0.43
N LEU A 603 6.75 46.63 0.32
CA LEU A 603 7.22 47.13 1.63
C LEU A 603 7.12 46.15 2.83
N THR A 604 7.55 44.89 2.71
CA THR A 604 7.52 43.93 3.83
C THR A 604 8.78 43.91 4.70
N GLY A 605 9.72 44.85 4.47
CA GLY A 605 11.02 44.87 5.14
C GLY A 605 11.12 45.64 6.47
N MET A 606 10.10 46.38 6.91
CA MET A 606 10.20 47.23 8.11
C MET A 606 8.95 47.19 8.98
N MET A 607 8.80 46.14 9.79
CA MET A 607 8.17 46.21 11.11
C MET A 607 8.46 44.92 11.89
N LYS A 608 9.70 44.81 12.41
CA LYS A 608 10.01 43.94 13.55
C LYS A 608 9.91 44.78 14.82
N GLY A 609 8.98 44.41 15.70
CA GLY A 609 9.02 44.77 17.11
C GLY A 609 8.10 45.91 17.54
N TRP A 610 6.88 45.58 17.95
CA TRP A 610 6.34 46.16 19.19
C TRP A 610 5.34 45.21 19.86
N PHE A 611 5.66 44.93 21.12
CA PHE A 611 4.89 44.21 22.14
C PHE A 611 3.44 44.67 22.30
N TRP A 612 2.53 43.72 22.56
CA TRP A 612 1.49 43.75 23.61
C TRP A 612 1.19 42.26 23.95
N GLY A 613 1.14 41.77 25.19
CA GLY A 613 0.75 42.43 26.44
C GLY A 613 -0.62 41.91 26.85
N ARG A 614 -0.67 41.06 27.89
CA ARG A 614 -1.88 40.52 28.52
C ARG A 614 -2.96 41.60 28.74
N LYS A 615 -4.21 41.26 28.43
CA LYS A 615 -5.32 41.23 29.39
C LYS A 615 -6.30 40.16 28.98
#